data_AF-A0A1I3R848-F1
#
_entry.id   AF-A0A1I3R848-F1
#
_cell.length_a   1.000
_cell.length_b   1.000
_cell.length_c   1.000
_cell.angle_alpha   90.00
_cell.angle_beta   90.00
_cell.angle_gamma   90.00
#
_symmetry.space_group_name_H-M   'P 1'
#
loop_
_entity.id
_entity.type
_entity.pdbx_description
1 polymer ?
#
loop_
_entity_poly.entity_id
_entity_poly.type
_entity_poly.pdbx_seq_one_letter_code
_entity_poly.pdbx_strand_id
1 'polypeptide(L)'
;MINTLPLHDGDDLVLVDNDVAAKLDGLELRLLANRVIAFHHNQFFDLQNIIAGRGAITRNGNPYDLRRQNLAVQHYNFGRHGELELHEPKTDSARFAVLTPTAGAAVLPTIHEVRLSPGDRLAFLPFEKTRNLPNIAADAIHNKGTQLSLSHWPSNRTPERYKANLSTESVMKFLMSENPDYPADARYVTTDHFDLDGLASVYALLAPEHAMKHKQLLIDVGQFDDFARGHNPQARRLAFTLNTIAAQTPPPAGSTPHSTGHIAAVFAKLLPAMRELLDASVIQEELWRDTEQNYLATEALLDNPNVMLEQYPELDLAVFRLPASEVPYEPEPRRYLGFSPIPFHNRTPLSTIALVTQDDIVVHQRYEGWVELQSGAPRPRRDLSIFMRALESAEPNGCPWYYDGVQYIMPRFGRGSSQPTHLPIETILDELKHFLAVAPPAWLSSPLIASY
;
A
#
# COMPACT_ATOMS: atom_id res chain seq x y z
N MET A 1 -12.51 -15.21 29.29
CA MET A 1 -11.83 -14.15 30.07
C MET A 1 -11.32 -13.12 29.08
N ILE A 2 -11.51 -11.83 29.36
CA ILE A 2 -11.30 -10.71 28.43
C ILE A 2 -10.11 -9.88 28.91
N ASN A 3 -9.33 -9.36 27.98
CA ASN A 3 -8.26 -8.41 28.24
C ASN A 3 -8.42 -7.15 27.37
N THR A 4 -7.81 -6.04 27.81
CA THR A 4 -7.78 -4.75 27.13
C THR A 4 -6.33 -4.40 26.80
N LEU A 5 -6.04 -4.07 25.55
CA LEU A 5 -4.71 -3.65 25.10
C LEU A 5 -4.78 -2.20 24.57
N PRO A 6 -3.83 -1.32 24.91
CA PRO A 6 -3.83 0.05 24.41
C PRO A 6 -3.44 0.12 22.93
N LEU A 7 -4.05 1.04 22.20
CA LEU A 7 -3.54 1.47 20.90
C LEU A 7 -2.42 2.51 21.08
N HIS A 8 -1.46 2.51 20.16
CA HIS A 8 -0.40 3.51 20.12
C HIS A 8 -0.93 4.89 19.68
N ASP A 9 -2.00 4.93 18.89
CA ASP A 9 -2.47 6.16 18.23
C ASP A 9 -3.41 7.04 19.09
N GLY A 10 -3.75 6.62 20.32
CA GLY A 10 -4.66 7.36 21.20
C GLY A 10 -4.96 6.65 22.53
N ASP A 11 -6.00 7.12 23.23
CA ASP A 11 -6.44 6.56 24.52
C ASP A 11 -7.40 5.35 24.37
N ASP A 12 -7.60 4.88 23.14
CA ASP A 12 -8.48 3.76 22.84
C ASP A 12 -7.89 2.43 23.28
N LEU A 13 -8.76 1.52 23.72
CA LEU A 13 -8.42 0.17 24.15
C LEU A 13 -9.07 -0.85 23.22
N VAL A 14 -8.28 -1.83 22.80
CA VAL A 14 -8.75 -3.00 22.03
C VAL A 14 -9.14 -4.11 22.99
N LEU A 15 -10.35 -4.63 22.84
CA LEU A 15 -10.86 -5.79 23.57
C LEU A 15 -10.51 -7.07 22.82
N VAL A 16 -9.83 -8.00 23.51
CA VAL A 16 -9.45 -9.31 22.97
C VAL A 16 -9.67 -10.40 24.01
N ASP A 17 -9.75 -11.66 23.56
CA ASP A 17 -9.68 -12.81 24.46
C ASP A 17 -8.27 -12.94 25.07
N ASN A 18 -8.16 -13.47 26.30
CA ASN A 18 -6.86 -13.56 27.01
C ASN A 18 -5.77 -14.32 26.24
N ASP A 19 -6.14 -15.38 25.53
CA ASP A 19 -5.18 -16.17 24.74
C ASP A 19 -4.65 -15.37 23.55
N VAL A 20 -5.47 -14.51 22.95
CA VAL A 20 -5.06 -13.58 21.90
C VAL A 20 -4.16 -12.50 22.50
N ALA A 21 -4.53 -11.92 23.64
CA ALA A 21 -3.72 -10.91 24.30
C ALA A 21 -2.29 -11.38 24.57
N ALA A 22 -2.12 -12.63 25.00
CA ALA A 22 -0.81 -13.23 25.23
C ALA A 22 0.04 -13.37 23.94
N LYS A 23 -0.59 -13.43 22.76
CA LYS A 23 0.10 -13.49 21.46
C LYS A 23 0.46 -12.10 20.90
N LEU A 24 -0.14 -11.05 21.43
CA LEU A 24 0.07 -9.67 20.99
C LEU A 24 1.04 -8.90 21.92
N ASP A 25 1.54 -9.55 22.96
CA ASP A 25 2.44 -8.93 23.92
C ASP A 25 3.71 -8.37 23.24
N GLY A 26 4.03 -7.12 23.55
CA GLY A 26 5.15 -6.39 22.95
C GLY A 26 4.95 -5.89 21.52
N LEU A 27 3.79 -6.11 20.88
CA LEU A 27 3.48 -5.55 19.56
C LEU A 27 2.84 -4.17 19.67
N GLU A 28 3.15 -3.30 18.71
CA GLU A 28 2.48 -2.00 18.61
C GLU A 28 1.15 -2.17 17.90
N LEU A 29 0.06 -1.82 18.57
CA LEU A 29 -1.29 -1.88 18.00
C LEU A 29 -1.73 -0.51 17.52
N ARG A 30 -2.34 -0.45 16.35
CA ARG A 30 -2.78 0.80 15.71
C ARG A 30 -4.15 0.64 15.08
N LEU A 31 -4.85 1.76 14.89
CA LEU A 31 -6.08 1.77 14.10
C LEU A 31 -5.78 2.38 12.74
N LEU A 32 -5.80 1.55 11.71
CA LEU A 32 -5.57 1.96 10.33
C LEU A 32 -6.80 1.61 9.50
N ALA A 33 -7.43 2.63 8.90
CA ALA A 33 -8.58 2.51 8.02
C ALA A 33 -9.76 1.67 8.58
N ASN A 34 -10.12 1.92 9.85
CA ASN A 34 -11.13 1.19 10.61
C ASN A 34 -10.81 -0.29 10.87
N ARG A 35 -9.52 -0.66 10.83
CA ARG A 35 -9.04 -1.98 11.23
C ARG A 35 -7.96 -1.84 12.29
N VAL A 36 -8.05 -2.66 13.33
CA VAL A 36 -6.93 -2.79 14.27
C VAL A 36 -5.85 -3.65 13.63
N ILE A 37 -4.67 -3.07 13.52
CA ILE A 37 -3.47 -3.71 12.99
C ILE A 37 -2.42 -3.85 14.08
N ALA A 38 -1.62 -4.92 14.00
CA ALA A 38 -0.31 -4.95 14.65
C ALA A 38 0.74 -4.41 13.68
N PHE A 39 1.61 -3.54 14.17
CA PHE A 39 2.78 -3.03 13.47
C PHE A 39 4.02 -3.73 14.00
N HIS A 40 4.74 -4.41 13.13
CA HIS A 40 5.95 -5.15 13.49
C HIS A 40 6.92 -5.19 12.31
N HIS A 41 8.19 -4.82 12.54
CA HIS A 41 9.24 -4.74 11.50
C HIS A 41 8.82 -3.96 10.24
N ASN A 42 8.18 -2.79 10.42
CA ASN A 42 7.66 -1.96 9.32
C ASN A 42 6.63 -2.68 8.43
N GLN A 43 5.86 -3.61 9.02
CA GLN A 43 4.79 -4.32 8.33
C GLN A 43 3.49 -4.26 9.14
N PHE A 44 2.37 -4.23 8.42
CA PHE A 44 1.03 -4.21 8.97
C PHE A 44 0.38 -5.60 8.93
N PHE A 45 -0.18 -5.99 10.07
CA PHE A 45 -0.85 -7.27 10.25
C PHE A 45 -2.29 -7.03 10.73
N ASP A 46 -3.25 -7.36 9.88
CA ASP A 46 -4.68 -7.19 10.16
C ASP A 46 -5.16 -8.20 11.23
N LEU A 47 -5.44 -7.71 12.43
CA LEU A 47 -5.76 -8.56 13.57
C LEU A 47 -7.11 -9.26 13.45
N GLN A 48 -8.11 -8.63 12.83
CA GLN A 48 -9.40 -9.30 12.59
C GLN A 48 -9.18 -10.59 11.78
N ASN A 49 -8.39 -10.48 10.70
CA ASN A 49 -8.10 -11.61 9.83
C ASN A 49 -7.19 -12.67 10.49
N ILE A 50 -6.24 -12.25 11.34
CA ILE A 50 -5.40 -13.19 12.11
C ILE A 50 -6.23 -13.95 13.15
N ILE A 51 -7.13 -13.27 13.88
CA ILE A 51 -7.91 -13.86 14.96
C ILE A 51 -9.00 -14.78 14.42
N ALA A 52 -9.80 -14.30 13.46
CA ALA A 52 -11.03 -14.97 13.00
C ALA A 52 -10.90 -15.68 11.64
N GLY A 53 -9.90 -15.29 10.82
CA GLY A 53 -9.73 -15.76 9.45
C GLY A 53 -10.03 -14.65 8.43
N ARG A 54 -9.58 -14.86 7.19
CA ARG A 54 -9.73 -13.91 6.08
C ARG A 54 -11.20 -13.50 5.86
N GLY A 55 -11.48 -12.23 5.54
CA GLY A 55 -12.84 -11.71 5.42
C GLY A 55 -13.57 -11.54 6.77
N ALA A 56 -12.81 -11.41 7.87
CA ALA A 56 -13.38 -11.19 9.19
C ALA A 56 -13.85 -9.73 9.38
N ILE A 57 -15.02 -9.59 10.00
CA ILE A 57 -15.64 -8.33 10.40
C ILE A 57 -16.04 -8.35 11.88
N THR A 58 -16.33 -7.18 12.44
CA THR A 58 -16.95 -7.04 13.76
C THR A 58 -18.48 -6.96 13.62
N ARG A 59 -19.21 -7.73 14.43
CA ARG A 59 -20.69 -7.82 14.36
C ARG A 59 -21.38 -6.53 14.79
N ASN A 60 -20.80 -5.85 15.77
CA ASN A 60 -21.31 -4.59 16.31
C ASN A 60 -20.75 -3.35 15.57
N GLY A 61 -19.94 -3.52 14.53
CA GLY A 61 -19.28 -2.43 13.81
C GLY A 61 -18.20 -1.69 14.60
N ASN A 62 -17.93 -2.06 15.85
CA ASN A 62 -16.89 -1.46 16.67
C ASN A 62 -15.53 -2.10 16.31
N PRO A 63 -14.59 -1.36 15.69
CA PRO A 63 -13.29 -1.91 15.27
C PRO A 63 -12.41 -2.33 16.45
N TYR A 64 -12.65 -1.78 17.64
CA TYR A 64 -11.86 -2.04 18.84
C TYR A 64 -12.28 -3.33 19.58
N ASP A 65 -13.40 -3.95 19.21
CA ASP A 65 -13.88 -5.17 19.87
C ASP A 65 -13.56 -6.42 19.05
N LEU A 66 -12.36 -6.95 19.26
CA LEU A 66 -11.83 -8.14 18.57
C LEU A 66 -12.03 -9.45 19.34
N ARG A 67 -12.91 -9.47 20.35
CA ARG A 67 -13.29 -10.71 21.03
C ARG A 67 -13.90 -11.67 20.00
N ARG A 68 -13.57 -12.96 20.03
CA ARG A 68 -14.07 -13.92 19.03
C ARG A 68 -15.60 -13.96 18.93
N GLN A 69 -16.30 -13.77 20.04
CA GLN A 69 -17.77 -13.68 20.08
C GLN A 69 -18.35 -12.48 19.28
N ASN A 70 -17.55 -11.44 19.07
CA ASN A 70 -17.93 -10.27 18.27
C ASN A 70 -17.42 -10.36 16.83
N LEU A 71 -16.59 -11.34 16.50
CA LEU A 71 -16.10 -11.53 15.15
C LEU A 71 -17.02 -12.47 14.36
N ALA A 72 -17.13 -12.22 13.07
CA ALA A 72 -17.78 -13.09 12.09
C ALA A 72 -16.94 -13.14 10.82
N VAL A 73 -17.01 -14.24 10.09
CA VAL A 73 -16.35 -14.37 8.78
C VAL A 73 -17.40 -14.29 7.69
N GLN A 74 -17.19 -13.39 6.73
CA GLN A 74 -18.07 -13.27 5.58
C GLN A 74 -17.84 -14.43 4.60
N HIS A 75 -18.93 -14.98 4.08
CA HIS A 75 -18.92 -16.08 3.13
C HIS A 75 -19.74 -15.72 1.91
N TYR A 76 -19.16 -15.93 0.73
CA TYR A 76 -19.81 -15.74 -0.56
C TYR A 76 -19.94 -17.10 -1.25
N ASN A 77 -21.12 -17.40 -1.78
CA ASN A 77 -21.37 -18.64 -2.50
C ASN A 77 -21.34 -18.37 -4.01
N PHE A 78 -20.37 -18.97 -4.70
CA PHE A 78 -20.29 -18.91 -6.16
C PHE A 78 -21.57 -19.49 -6.79
N GLY A 79 -22.19 -18.79 -7.74
CA GLY A 79 -23.41 -19.21 -8.41
C GLY A 79 -24.72 -18.91 -7.66
N ARG A 80 -24.67 -18.23 -6.50
CA ARG A 80 -25.88 -17.77 -5.76
C ARG A 80 -26.19 -16.28 -5.93
N HIS A 81 -25.73 -15.66 -7.02
CA HIS A 81 -26.14 -14.33 -7.46
C HIS A 81 -25.98 -13.20 -6.41
N GLY A 82 -24.95 -13.23 -5.56
CA GLY A 82 -24.69 -12.10 -4.66
C GLY A 82 -24.98 -12.30 -3.17
N GLU A 83 -25.42 -13.49 -2.71
CA GLU A 83 -25.73 -13.67 -1.29
C GLU A 83 -24.46 -13.77 -0.42
N LEU A 84 -24.38 -12.93 0.62
CA LEU A 84 -23.34 -12.97 1.65
C LEU A 84 -23.89 -13.54 2.96
N GLU A 85 -23.25 -14.58 3.46
CA GLU A 85 -23.55 -15.20 4.74
C GLU A 85 -22.50 -14.82 5.79
N LEU A 86 -22.88 -14.87 7.07
CA LEU A 86 -21.97 -14.72 8.20
C LEU A 86 -21.78 -16.07 8.87
N HIS A 87 -20.54 -16.53 8.93
CA HIS A 87 -20.18 -17.78 9.59
C HIS A 87 -19.39 -17.49 10.87
N GLU A 88 -19.47 -18.41 11.83
CA GLU A 88 -18.67 -18.34 13.05
C GLU A 88 -17.17 -18.49 12.73
N PRO A 89 -16.30 -17.72 13.40
CA PRO A 89 -14.86 -17.81 13.17
C PRO A 89 -14.32 -19.18 13.60
N LYS A 90 -13.47 -19.78 12.76
CA LYS A 90 -12.72 -20.99 13.14
C LYS A 90 -11.44 -20.57 13.84
N THR A 91 -11.24 -21.02 15.08
CA THR A 91 -9.99 -20.75 15.81
C THR A 91 -8.82 -21.51 15.17
N ASP A 92 -7.77 -20.77 14.81
CA ASP A 92 -6.53 -21.36 14.29
C ASP A 92 -5.34 -20.57 14.84
N SER A 93 -4.64 -21.17 15.81
CA SER A 93 -3.46 -20.57 16.44
C SER A 93 -2.28 -20.43 15.48
N ALA A 94 -2.23 -21.19 14.38
CA ALA A 94 -1.15 -21.10 13.40
C ALA A 94 -1.13 -19.74 12.69
N ARG A 95 -2.27 -19.03 12.61
CA ARG A 95 -2.35 -17.69 12.02
C ARG A 95 -1.50 -16.65 12.74
N PHE A 96 -1.20 -16.84 14.03
CA PHE A 96 -0.32 -15.95 14.80
C PHE A 96 1.17 -16.15 14.49
N ALA A 97 1.54 -17.20 13.74
CA ALA A 97 2.93 -17.44 13.37
C ALA A 97 3.55 -16.27 12.58
N VAL A 98 2.73 -15.52 11.83
CA VAL A 98 3.17 -14.33 11.08
C VAL A 98 3.64 -13.18 11.98
N LEU A 99 3.22 -13.16 13.25
CA LEU A 99 3.63 -12.17 14.24
C LEU A 99 4.88 -12.61 15.02
N THR A 100 5.33 -13.85 14.83
CA THR A 100 6.49 -14.38 15.54
C THR A 100 7.76 -13.98 14.80
N PRO A 101 8.78 -13.44 15.49
CA PRO A 101 10.04 -13.07 14.84
C PRO A 101 10.66 -14.26 14.12
N THR A 102 11.11 -14.05 12.88
CA THR A 102 11.98 -15.03 12.21
C THR A 102 13.31 -15.05 12.96
N ALA A 103 13.71 -16.20 13.50
CA ALA A 103 14.93 -16.32 14.28
C ALA A 103 16.16 -15.94 13.44
N GLY A 104 16.77 -14.81 13.77
CA GLY A 104 17.92 -14.28 13.07
C GLY A 104 18.08 -12.78 13.31
N ALA A 105 18.41 -12.39 14.54
CA ALA A 105 18.88 -11.03 14.79
C ALA A 105 20.24 -10.88 14.10
N ALA A 106 20.23 -10.54 12.82
CA ALA A 106 21.42 -10.03 12.16
C ALA A 106 21.93 -8.85 12.98
N VAL A 107 23.24 -8.77 13.20
CA VAL A 107 23.86 -7.57 13.79
C VAL A 107 23.49 -6.42 12.86
N LEU A 108 22.55 -5.58 13.29
CA LEU A 108 22.15 -4.42 12.49
C LEU A 108 23.40 -3.55 12.31
N PRO A 109 23.78 -3.22 11.06
CA PRO A 109 24.89 -2.33 10.83
C PRO A 109 24.65 -1.02 11.57
N THR A 110 25.73 -0.35 11.98
CA THR A 110 25.63 0.98 12.59
C THR A 110 24.91 1.91 11.61
N ILE A 111 23.73 2.38 11.99
CA ILE A 111 22.94 3.30 11.20
C ILE A 111 23.37 4.72 11.55
N HIS A 112 23.85 5.45 10.55
CA HIS A 112 24.22 6.85 10.66
C HIS A 112 23.11 7.72 10.08
N GLU A 113 22.99 8.94 10.62
CA GLU A 113 22.11 9.96 10.04
C GLU A 113 22.63 10.38 8.67
N VAL A 114 21.71 10.66 7.73
CA VAL A 114 22.05 11.12 6.38
C VAL A 114 21.78 12.62 6.30
N ARG A 115 22.81 13.39 5.96
CA ARG A 115 22.73 14.83 5.67
C ARG A 115 23.18 15.08 4.24
N LEU A 116 22.55 16.06 3.57
CA LEU A 116 22.95 16.47 2.22
C LEU A 116 24.04 17.54 2.26
N SER A 117 24.14 18.29 3.36
CA SER A 117 25.20 19.26 3.63
C SER A 117 25.46 19.38 5.14
N PRO A 118 26.70 19.71 5.57
CA PRO A 118 27.05 19.79 7.00
C PRO A 118 26.23 20.81 7.81
N GLY A 119 25.68 21.84 7.15
CA GLY A 119 24.87 22.88 7.76
C GLY A 119 23.36 22.62 7.77
N ASP A 120 22.89 21.47 7.26
CA ASP A 120 21.46 21.19 7.16
C ASP A 120 20.81 21.14 8.54
N ARG A 121 19.64 21.79 8.68
CA ARG A 121 18.84 21.77 9.92
C ARG A 121 18.43 20.36 10.31
N LEU A 122 18.04 19.56 9.31
CA LEU A 122 17.47 18.23 9.47
C LEU A 122 18.42 17.18 8.90
N ALA A 123 18.36 15.98 9.46
CA ALA A 123 18.98 14.78 8.91
C ALA A 123 17.93 13.67 8.78
N PHE A 124 18.13 12.74 7.85
CA PHE A 124 17.30 11.56 7.79
C PHE A 124 17.79 10.49 8.77
N LEU A 125 16.85 9.89 9.49
CA LEU A 125 17.00 8.65 10.24
C LEU A 125 15.76 7.77 10.05
N PRO A 126 15.90 6.44 9.91
CA PRO A 126 14.75 5.55 9.72
C PRO A 126 13.88 5.48 10.98
N PHE A 127 12.58 5.18 10.80
CA PHE A 127 11.52 5.26 11.83
C PHE A 127 11.89 4.67 13.19
N GLU A 128 12.39 3.45 13.22
CA GLU A 128 12.77 2.74 14.45
C GLU A 128 13.87 3.47 15.25
N LYS A 129 14.73 4.26 14.58
CA LYS A 129 15.82 5.01 15.21
C LYS A 129 15.38 6.37 15.76
N THR A 130 14.21 6.87 15.35
CA THR A 130 13.68 8.18 15.79
C THR A 130 12.61 8.06 16.86
N ARG A 131 12.24 6.84 17.31
CA ARG A 131 11.17 6.59 18.30
C ARG A 131 11.20 7.50 19.54
N ASN A 132 12.39 7.81 20.05
CA ASN A 132 12.57 8.66 21.23
C ASN A 132 13.29 9.97 20.92
N LEU A 133 13.43 10.33 19.64
CA LEU A 133 14.08 11.56 19.18
C LEU A 133 13.04 12.47 18.52
N PRO A 134 13.03 13.78 18.84
CA PRO A 134 12.18 14.75 18.16
C PRO A 134 12.35 14.67 16.63
N ASN A 135 11.26 14.33 15.94
CA ASN A 135 11.27 14.12 14.49
C ASN A 135 10.03 14.68 13.77
N ILE A 136 10.18 14.83 12.45
CA ILE A 136 9.09 15.01 11.50
C ILE A 136 8.89 13.66 10.79
N ALA A 137 7.69 13.09 10.89
CA ALA A 137 7.31 11.91 10.11
C ALA A 137 6.82 12.38 8.74
N ALA A 138 7.58 12.03 7.70
CA ALA A 138 7.28 12.36 6.32
C ALA A 138 6.94 11.06 5.60
N ASP A 139 5.71 10.97 5.09
CA ASP A 139 5.18 9.75 4.49
C ASP A 139 5.36 8.49 5.37
N ALA A 140 4.76 8.54 6.56
CA ALA A 140 4.80 7.43 7.51
C ALA A 140 3.71 7.61 8.57
N ILE A 141 3.47 6.55 9.33
CA ILE A 141 2.81 6.67 10.63
C ILE A 141 3.63 7.55 11.59
N HIS A 142 3.03 7.94 12.71
CA HIS A 142 3.73 8.68 13.76
C HIS A 142 4.31 7.75 14.84
N ASN A 143 5.44 8.13 15.45
CA ASN A 143 5.97 7.51 16.66
C ASN A 143 5.94 8.48 17.85
N LYS A 144 6.38 8.01 19.02
CA LYS A 144 6.43 8.81 20.25
C LYS A 144 7.26 10.11 20.13
N GLY A 145 8.29 10.12 19.28
CA GLY A 145 9.13 11.29 19.03
C GLY A 145 8.58 12.25 17.97
N THR A 146 7.52 11.87 17.25
CA THR A 146 6.98 12.65 16.14
C THR A 146 6.30 13.92 16.65
N GLN A 147 6.81 15.08 16.24
CA GLN A 147 6.28 16.41 16.58
C GLN A 147 5.45 17.02 15.44
N LEU A 148 5.66 16.55 14.21
CA LEU A 148 4.90 16.94 13.02
C LEU A 148 4.77 15.72 12.10
N SER A 149 3.57 15.49 11.59
CA SER A 149 3.30 14.51 10.53
C SER A 149 2.99 15.23 9.22
N LEU A 150 3.55 14.73 8.12
CA LEU A 150 3.27 15.15 6.75
C LEU A 150 3.14 13.87 5.91
N SER A 151 1.96 13.27 5.95
CA SER A 151 1.62 12.01 5.29
C SER A 151 0.16 12.01 4.81
N HIS A 152 -0.12 11.26 3.75
CA HIS A 152 -1.47 10.94 3.27
C HIS A 152 -2.02 9.57 3.74
N TRP A 153 -1.28 8.83 4.56
CA TRP A 153 -1.71 7.52 5.06
C TRP A 153 -2.99 7.61 5.89
N PRO A 154 -3.82 6.55 5.99
CA PRO A 154 -5.00 6.58 6.83
C PRO A 154 -4.65 6.94 8.28
N SER A 155 -5.54 7.68 8.95
CA SER A 155 -5.34 8.10 10.35
C SER A 155 -4.07 8.94 10.60
N ASN A 156 -3.48 9.55 9.57
CA ASN A 156 -2.33 10.45 9.74
C ASN A 156 -2.69 11.64 10.64
N ARG A 157 -1.66 12.29 11.21
CA ARG A 157 -1.79 13.50 12.04
C ARG A 157 -1.36 14.76 11.29
N THR A 158 -1.41 14.74 9.95
CA THR A 158 -1.05 15.89 9.13
C THR A 158 -2.01 17.04 9.43
N PRO A 159 -1.51 18.24 9.80
CA PRO A 159 -2.39 19.39 10.00
C PRO A 159 -3.22 19.66 8.76
N GLU A 160 -4.52 19.92 8.94
CA GLU A 160 -5.50 20.03 7.84
C GLU A 160 -5.04 20.97 6.71
N ARG A 161 -4.46 22.12 7.07
CA ARG A 161 -3.92 23.11 6.12
C ARG A 161 -2.81 22.59 5.20
N TYR A 162 -2.17 21.49 5.57
CA TYR A 162 -1.09 20.87 4.80
C TYR A 162 -1.53 19.57 4.12
N LYS A 163 -2.71 19.00 4.42
CA LYS A 163 -3.14 17.76 3.80
C LYS A 163 -3.22 17.87 2.28
N ALA A 164 -2.79 16.84 1.59
CA ALA A 164 -2.85 16.69 0.14
C ALA A 164 -3.06 15.21 -0.23
N ASN A 165 -3.18 14.93 -1.53
CA ASN A 165 -3.34 13.54 -1.99
C ASN A 165 -2.05 12.74 -1.91
N LEU A 166 -0.90 13.42 -1.95
CA LEU A 166 0.43 12.85 -1.76
C LEU A 166 1.08 13.42 -0.49
N SER A 167 1.95 12.64 0.13
CA SER A 167 2.82 13.10 1.21
C SER A 167 3.80 14.15 0.70
N THR A 168 4.32 14.02 -0.53
CA THR A 168 5.20 15.05 -1.13
C THR A 168 4.46 16.37 -1.29
N GLU A 169 3.22 16.35 -1.80
CA GLU A 169 2.41 17.57 -1.89
C GLU A 169 2.14 18.19 -0.52
N SER A 170 1.93 17.35 0.50
CA SER A 170 1.74 17.82 1.87
C SER A 170 2.98 18.53 2.42
N VAL A 171 4.17 17.98 2.14
CA VAL A 171 5.45 18.63 2.45
C VAL A 171 5.61 19.95 1.68
N MET A 172 5.29 19.98 0.39
CA MET A 172 5.38 21.21 -0.41
C MET A 172 4.44 22.31 0.12
N LYS A 173 3.22 21.96 0.54
CA LYS A 173 2.30 22.91 1.18
C LYS A 173 2.87 23.46 2.49
N PHE A 174 3.49 22.60 3.31
CA PHE A 174 4.18 23.01 4.52
C PHE A 174 5.32 24.00 4.24
N LEU A 175 6.21 23.67 3.30
CA LEU A 175 7.37 24.50 2.92
C LEU A 175 6.98 25.86 2.31
N MET A 176 5.84 25.93 1.61
CA MET A 176 5.33 27.16 1.01
C MET A 176 4.58 28.08 1.96
N SER A 177 4.30 27.64 3.19
CA SER A 177 3.61 28.49 4.15
C SER A 177 4.48 29.68 4.54
N GLU A 178 3.87 30.85 4.76
CA GLU A 178 4.61 32.10 5.04
C GLU A 178 5.52 32.00 6.27
N ASN A 179 5.19 31.11 7.21
CA ASN A 179 6.02 30.72 8.34
C ASN A 179 5.85 29.21 8.58
N PRO A 180 6.67 28.34 7.96
CA PRO A 180 6.61 26.91 8.22
C PRO A 180 6.90 26.65 9.68
N ASP A 181 5.88 26.12 10.37
CA ASP A 181 5.90 25.84 11.81
C ASP A 181 6.75 24.58 12.07
N TYR A 182 8.06 24.70 11.82
CA TYR A 182 9.00 23.64 12.13
C TYR A 182 9.06 23.47 13.65
N PRO A 183 8.84 22.25 14.16
CA PRO A 183 9.02 22.00 15.57
C PRO A 183 10.44 22.40 16.03
N ALA A 184 10.53 23.13 17.14
CA ALA A 184 11.78 23.74 17.59
C ALA A 184 12.89 22.71 17.87
N ASP A 185 12.50 21.52 18.36
CA ASP A 185 13.41 20.46 18.75
C ASP A 185 13.64 19.43 17.65
N ALA A 186 12.82 19.41 16.59
CA ALA A 186 12.99 18.44 15.51
C ALA A 186 14.34 18.66 14.81
N ARG A 187 15.14 17.58 14.78
CA ARG A 187 16.42 17.50 14.06
C ARG A 187 16.42 16.39 13.01
N TYR A 188 15.36 15.58 13.00
CA TYR A 188 15.26 14.39 12.17
C TYR A 188 14.01 14.40 11.31
N VAL A 189 14.15 13.93 10.07
CA VAL A 189 13.03 13.49 9.24
C VAL A 189 13.07 11.96 9.20
N THR A 190 11.90 11.34 9.23
CA THR A 190 11.79 9.89 9.32
C THR A 190 10.65 9.36 8.44
N THR A 191 10.84 8.16 7.91
CA THR A 191 9.79 7.33 7.31
C THR A 191 9.99 5.87 7.74
N ASP A 192 8.91 5.09 7.77
CA ASP A 192 8.85 3.68 8.14
C ASP A 192 8.98 2.71 6.96
N HIS A 193 9.00 3.21 5.73
CA HIS A 193 9.15 2.39 4.54
C HIS A 193 9.97 3.12 3.47
N PHE A 194 10.18 2.46 2.33
CA PHE A 194 10.74 3.08 1.14
C PHE A 194 9.72 2.99 0.02
N ASP A 195 9.43 4.16 -0.53
CA ASP A 195 8.85 4.38 -1.84
C ASP A 195 9.36 5.77 -2.32
N LEU A 196 8.94 6.21 -3.51
CA LEU A 196 9.39 7.47 -4.09
C LEU A 196 8.63 8.69 -3.57
N ASP A 197 7.36 8.56 -3.14
CA ASP A 197 6.66 9.68 -2.50
C ASP A 197 7.29 10.01 -1.13
N GLY A 198 7.64 9.00 -0.35
CA GLY A 198 8.42 9.13 0.87
C GLY A 198 9.85 9.63 0.62
N LEU A 199 10.53 9.17 -0.43
CA LEU A 199 11.84 9.71 -0.81
C LEU A 199 11.76 11.21 -1.13
N ALA A 200 10.81 11.62 -1.98
CA ALA A 200 10.61 13.01 -2.38
C ALA A 200 10.20 13.90 -1.19
N SER A 201 9.35 13.38 -0.30
CA SER A 201 8.96 14.03 0.95
C SER A 201 10.16 14.28 1.88
N VAL A 202 10.97 13.25 2.13
CA VAL A 202 12.18 13.36 2.95
C VAL A 202 13.17 14.33 2.30
N TYR A 203 13.43 14.17 1.00
CA TYR A 203 14.34 15.05 0.26
C TYR A 203 13.94 16.51 0.35
N ALA A 204 12.65 16.82 0.18
CA ALA A 204 12.15 18.18 0.23
C ALA A 204 12.35 18.83 1.61
N LEU A 205 12.25 18.07 2.70
CA LEU A 205 12.54 18.58 4.05
C LEU A 205 14.05 18.77 4.32
N LEU A 206 14.91 17.94 3.73
CA LEU A 206 16.36 18.05 3.88
C LEU A 206 16.97 19.16 3.01
N ALA A 207 16.42 19.41 1.81
CA ALA A 207 16.94 20.38 0.85
C ALA A 207 15.81 21.30 0.31
N PRO A 208 15.14 22.09 1.17
CA PRO A 208 13.91 22.79 0.80
C PRO A 208 14.08 23.77 -0.36
N GLU A 209 15.14 24.57 -0.39
CA GLU A 209 15.36 25.52 -1.49
C GLU A 209 15.57 24.84 -2.85
N HIS A 210 16.26 23.69 -2.85
CA HIS A 210 16.49 22.92 -4.08
C HIS A 210 15.23 22.19 -4.51
N ALA A 211 14.53 21.56 -3.57
CA ALA A 211 13.27 20.89 -3.83
C ALA A 211 12.20 21.85 -4.35
N MET A 212 12.14 23.09 -3.86
CA MET A 212 11.22 24.10 -4.36
C MET A 212 11.46 24.49 -5.82
N LYS A 213 12.71 24.45 -6.30
CA LYS A 213 13.03 24.66 -7.74
C LYS A 213 12.50 23.52 -8.61
N HIS A 214 12.40 22.31 -8.04
CA HIS A 214 11.96 21.09 -8.71
C HIS A 214 10.58 20.61 -8.26
N LYS A 215 9.78 21.49 -7.65
CA LYS A 215 8.54 21.14 -6.95
C LYS A 215 7.63 20.23 -7.78
N GLN A 216 7.32 20.62 -9.03
CA GLN A 216 6.39 19.85 -9.87
C GLN A 216 6.97 18.49 -10.25
N LEU A 217 8.27 18.43 -10.54
CA LEU A 217 8.94 17.17 -10.88
C LEU A 217 8.90 16.18 -9.70
N LEU A 218 9.10 16.66 -8.47
CA LEU A 218 9.00 15.86 -7.26
C LEU A 218 7.56 15.34 -7.02
N ILE A 219 6.55 16.19 -7.20
CA ILE A 219 5.15 15.79 -7.10
C ILE A 219 4.80 14.74 -8.17
N ASP A 220 5.25 14.94 -9.41
CA ASP A 220 5.02 13.98 -10.50
C ASP A 220 5.72 12.64 -10.23
N VAL A 221 6.90 12.64 -9.59
CA VAL A 221 7.59 11.41 -9.16
C VAL A 221 6.76 10.65 -8.13
N GLY A 222 6.25 11.31 -7.08
CA GLY A 222 5.36 10.68 -6.10
C GLY A 222 4.07 10.17 -6.74
N GLN A 223 3.49 10.93 -7.68
CA GLN A 223 2.31 10.53 -8.46
C GLN A 223 2.53 9.27 -9.31
N PHE A 224 3.72 9.11 -9.91
CA PHE A 224 4.07 7.90 -10.65
C PHE A 224 4.30 6.68 -9.77
N ASP A 225 4.59 6.89 -8.50
CA ASP A 225 4.90 5.83 -7.56
C ASP A 225 3.64 5.32 -6.86
N ASP A 226 2.99 6.17 -6.07
CA ASP A 226 1.78 5.78 -5.31
C ASP A 226 0.63 5.44 -6.25
N PHE A 227 0.38 6.30 -7.23
CA PHE A 227 -0.81 6.19 -8.05
C PHE A 227 -0.55 5.55 -9.41
N ALA A 228 0.72 5.26 -9.73
CA ALA A 228 1.14 4.72 -11.01
C ALA A 228 0.41 5.40 -12.17
N ARG A 229 0.41 6.74 -12.24
CA ARG A 229 -0.28 7.50 -13.28
C ARG A 229 0.41 8.82 -13.55
N GLY A 230 0.11 9.42 -14.69
CA GLY A 230 0.73 10.66 -15.13
C GLY A 230 1.28 10.56 -16.55
N HIS A 231 1.68 11.71 -17.09
CA HIS A 231 2.10 11.83 -18.48
C HIS A 231 3.45 12.55 -18.65
N ASN A 232 4.07 13.03 -17.57
CA ASN A 232 5.35 13.73 -17.63
C ASN A 232 6.50 12.73 -17.91
N PRO A 233 7.14 12.75 -19.10
CA PRO A 233 8.17 11.77 -19.43
C PRO A 233 9.45 11.93 -18.60
N GLN A 234 9.77 13.16 -18.18
CA GLN A 234 10.93 13.44 -17.32
C GLN A 234 10.73 12.80 -15.94
N ALA A 235 9.57 13.04 -15.31
CA ALA A 235 9.25 12.46 -14.02
C ALA A 235 9.16 10.93 -14.07
N ARG A 236 8.57 10.37 -15.13
CA ARG A 236 8.49 8.91 -15.32
C ARG A 236 9.87 8.26 -15.39
N ARG A 237 10.77 8.80 -16.22
CA ARG A 237 12.14 8.28 -16.36
C ARG A 237 12.94 8.46 -15.08
N LEU A 238 12.73 9.55 -14.36
CA LEU A 238 13.32 9.77 -13.05
C LEU A 238 12.82 8.73 -12.04
N ALA A 239 11.52 8.47 -11.98
CA ALA A 239 10.93 7.44 -11.11
C ALA A 239 11.50 6.04 -11.43
N PHE A 240 11.57 5.66 -12.71
CA PHE A 240 12.19 4.40 -13.13
C PHE A 240 13.67 4.32 -12.73
N THR A 241 14.41 5.41 -12.90
CA THR A 241 15.82 5.49 -12.50
C THR A 241 16.00 5.29 -11.00
N LEU A 242 15.22 5.99 -10.17
CA LEU A 242 15.29 5.90 -8.72
C LEU A 242 14.93 4.49 -8.23
N ASN A 243 13.89 3.88 -8.80
CA ASN A 243 13.50 2.50 -8.52
C ASN A 243 14.60 1.50 -8.92
N THR A 244 15.27 1.69 -10.06
CA THR A 244 16.42 0.86 -10.46
C THR A 244 17.57 1.00 -9.46
N ILE A 245 17.90 2.21 -9.01
CA ILE A 245 18.96 2.45 -8.02
C ILE A 245 18.61 1.82 -6.66
N ALA A 246 17.34 1.90 -6.26
CA ALA A 246 16.81 1.26 -5.05
C ALA A 246 16.95 -0.27 -5.12
N ALA A 247 16.51 -0.88 -6.22
CA ALA A 247 16.59 -2.33 -6.45
C ALA A 247 18.03 -2.86 -6.45
N GLN A 248 19.00 -2.03 -6.86
CA GLN A 248 20.44 -2.34 -6.79
C GLN A 248 21.04 -2.20 -5.37
N THR A 249 20.22 -1.93 -4.35
CA THR A 249 20.65 -1.76 -2.96
C THR A 249 20.08 -2.90 -2.13
N PRO A 250 20.70 -4.09 -2.13
CA PRO A 250 20.12 -5.26 -1.48
C PRO A 250 19.98 -5.07 0.06
N PRO A 251 19.04 -5.76 0.71
CA PRO A 251 18.96 -5.76 2.16
C PRO A 251 20.23 -6.34 2.78
N PRO A 252 20.62 -5.91 4.00
CA PRO A 252 21.72 -6.54 4.73
C PRO A 252 21.51 -8.05 4.85
N ALA A 253 22.61 -8.81 4.88
CA ALA A 253 22.53 -10.28 4.96
C ALA A 253 21.65 -10.73 6.14
N GLY A 254 20.69 -11.62 5.87
CA GLY A 254 19.74 -12.12 6.87
C GLY A 254 18.63 -11.14 7.27
N SER A 255 18.50 -9.99 6.60
CA SER A 255 17.45 -9.01 6.85
C SER A 255 16.35 -9.04 5.78
N THR A 256 15.14 -8.61 6.15
CA THR A 256 14.03 -8.46 5.21
C THR A 256 14.11 -7.13 4.44
N PRO A 257 13.43 -7.00 3.28
CA PRO A 257 13.35 -5.74 2.54
C PRO A 257 12.76 -4.58 3.37
N HIS A 258 11.89 -4.85 4.33
CA HIS A 258 11.29 -3.80 5.18
C HIS A 258 12.13 -3.49 6.43
N SER A 259 13.29 -4.12 6.60
CA SER A 259 14.13 -3.88 7.76
C SER A 259 14.65 -2.45 7.83
N THR A 260 14.77 -1.92 9.04
CA THR A 260 15.34 -0.59 9.32
C THR A 260 16.72 -0.38 8.67
N GLY A 261 17.54 -1.43 8.62
CA GLY A 261 18.87 -1.39 8.02
C GLY A 261 18.82 -1.24 6.49
N HIS A 262 17.88 -1.91 5.82
CA HIS A 262 17.69 -1.74 4.38
C HIS A 262 17.14 -0.36 4.04
N ILE A 263 16.12 0.12 4.76
CA ILE A 263 15.56 1.47 4.57
C ILE A 263 16.67 2.52 4.70
N ALA A 264 17.50 2.43 5.75
CA ALA A 264 18.65 3.33 5.92
C ALA A 264 19.62 3.29 4.74
N ALA A 265 19.96 2.10 4.24
CA ALA A 265 20.89 1.94 3.11
C ALA A 265 20.32 2.53 1.81
N VAL A 266 19.03 2.31 1.54
CA VAL A 266 18.34 2.84 0.36
C VAL A 266 18.32 4.36 0.39
N PHE A 267 17.89 4.97 1.49
CA PHE A 267 17.86 6.43 1.63
C PHE A 267 19.25 7.06 1.62
N ALA A 268 20.25 6.43 2.24
CA ALA A 268 21.63 6.92 2.20
C ALA A 268 22.20 6.98 0.77
N LYS A 269 21.78 6.05 -0.10
CA LYS A 269 22.16 6.06 -1.52
C LYS A 269 21.33 7.02 -2.35
N LEU A 270 20.01 7.05 -2.13
CA LEU A 270 19.08 7.78 -2.99
C LEU A 270 18.99 9.27 -2.69
N LEU A 271 19.17 9.72 -1.44
CA LEU A 271 19.07 11.16 -1.14
C LEU A 271 20.13 12.00 -1.88
N PRO A 272 21.43 11.62 -1.90
CA PRO A 272 22.42 12.30 -2.75
C PRO A 272 22.15 12.13 -4.25
N ALA A 273 21.79 10.92 -4.68
CA ALA A 273 21.49 10.64 -6.09
C ALA A 273 20.29 11.48 -6.61
N MET A 274 19.26 11.66 -5.77
CA MET A 274 18.10 12.47 -6.10
C MET A 274 18.50 13.93 -6.36
N ARG A 275 19.40 14.50 -5.54
CA ARG A 275 19.93 15.86 -5.79
C ARG A 275 20.57 15.97 -7.16
N GLU A 276 21.45 15.03 -7.50
CA GLU A 276 22.16 15.02 -8.78
C GLU A 276 21.20 14.82 -9.97
N LEU A 277 20.26 13.89 -9.84
CA LEU A 277 19.32 13.52 -10.90
C LEU A 277 18.27 14.60 -11.19
N LEU A 278 17.87 15.37 -10.18
CA LEU A 278 16.97 16.51 -10.37
C LEU A 278 17.61 17.63 -11.21
N ASP A 279 18.92 17.85 -11.08
CA ASP A 279 19.66 18.85 -11.87
C ASP A 279 20.18 18.29 -13.21
N ALA A 280 20.09 16.98 -13.43
CA ALA A 280 20.59 16.33 -14.62
C ALA A 280 19.73 16.68 -15.84
N SER A 281 20.37 17.18 -16.91
CA SER A 281 19.72 17.38 -18.21
C SER A 281 19.47 16.07 -18.96
N VAL A 282 20.29 15.04 -18.67
CA VAL A 282 20.19 13.70 -19.26
C VAL A 282 20.45 12.68 -18.16
N ILE A 283 19.55 11.70 -18.02
CA ILE A 283 19.71 10.56 -17.13
C ILE A 283 20.19 9.36 -17.95
N GLN A 284 21.15 8.60 -17.42
CA GLN A 284 21.69 7.40 -18.07
C GLN A 284 20.56 6.45 -18.48
N GLU A 285 20.53 6.11 -19.77
CA GLU A 285 19.44 5.37 -20.39
C GLU A 285 19.28 3.98 -19.79
N GLU A 286 20.39 3.35 -19.40
CA GLU A 286 20.43 2.01 -18.81
C GLU A 286 19.62 1.89 -17.51
N LEU A 287 19.38 3.01 -16.81
CA LEU A 287 18.65 3.00 -15.53
C LEU A 287 17.13 3.02 -15.71
N TRP A 288 16.60 3.39 -16.87
CA TRP A 288 15.16 3.54 -17.09
C TRP A 288 14.63 2.92 -18.37
N ARG A 289 15.49 2.58 -19.34
CA ARG A 289 15.08 2.13 -20.68
C ARG A 289 14.16 0.92 -20.67
N ASP A 290 14.52 -0.13 -19.94
CA ASP A 290 13.76 -1.39 -20.00
C ASP A 290 12.34 -1.20 -19.41
N THR A 291 12.23 -0.43 -18.32
CA THR A 291 10.94 -0.07 -17.72
C THR A 291 10.12 0.85 -18.63
N GLU A 292 10.77 1.81 -19.31
CA GLU A 292 10.13 2.67 -20.30
C GLU A 292 9.67 1.88 -21.54
N GLN A 293 10.42 0.89 -21.98
CA GLN A 293 10.01 -0.01 -23.06
C GLN A 293 8.77 -0.81 -22.66
N ASN A 294 8.69 -1.33 -21.42
CA ASN A 294 7.48 -1.99 -20.92
C ASN A 294 6.29 -1.02 -20.88
N TYR A 295 6.49 0.22 -20.41
CA TYR A 295 5.48 1.27 -20.44
C TYR A 295 4.96 1.53 -21.86
N LEU A 296 5.86 1.75 -22.83
CA LEU A 296 5.50 2.02 -24.22
C LEU A 296 4.82 0.84 -24.90
N ALA A 297 5.29 -0.39 -24.65
CA ALA A 297 4.66 -1.61 -25.15
C ALA A 297 3.24 -1.77 -24.58
N THR A 298 3.04 -1.42 -23.31
CA THR A 298 1.72 -1.44 -22.69
C THR A 298 0.80 -0.36 -23.27
N GLU A 299 1.29 0.86 -23.53
CA GLU A 299 0.50 1.88 -24.23
C GLU A 299 0.07 1.40 -25.62
N ALA A 300 1.01 0.84 -26.40
CA ALA A 300 0.72 0.31 -27.73
C ALA A 300 -0.30 -0.85 -27.70
N LEU A 301 -0.20 -1.73 -26.70
CA LEU A 301 -1.20 -2.78 -26.46
C LEU A 301 -2.58 -2.17 -26.24
N LEU A 302 -2.70 -1.19 -25.35
CA LEU A 302 -3.99 -0.62 -24.98
C LEU A 302 -4.59 0.30 -26.07
N ASP A 303 -3.81 0.68 -27.07
CA ASP A 303 -4.28 1.34 -28.30
C ASP A 303 -4.70 0.35 -29.40
N ASN A 304 -4.47 -0.96 -29.20
CA ASN A 304 -4.90 -1.99 -30.15
C ASN A 304 -6.44 -2.05 -30.21
N PRO A 305 -7.06 -2.04 -31.41
CA PRO A 305 -8.52 -2.05 -31.55
C PRO A 305 -9.21 -3.31 -31.00
N ASN A 306 -8.45 -4.39 -30.76
CA ASN A 306 -8.96 -5.62 -30.14
C ASN A 306 -8.94 -5.58 -28.60
N VAL A 307 -8.36 -4.54 -27.99
CA VAL A 307 -8.48 -4.29 -26.55
C VAL A 307 -9.77 -3.53 -26.28
N MET A 308 -10.55 -4.01 -25.31
CA MET A 308 -11.77 -3.35 -24.87
C MET A 308 -11.67 -2.92 -23.41
N LEU A 309 -12.07 -1.69 -23.12
CA LEU A 309 -12.24 -1.17 -21.77
C LEU A 309 -13.74 -1.05 -21.47
N GLU A 310 -14.25 -1.91 -20.59
CA GLU A 310 -15.58 -1.79 -20.01
C GLU A 310 -15.47 -1.08 -18.65
N GLN A 311 -16.38 -0.16 -18.36
CA GLN A 311 -16.40 0.56 -17.09
C GLN A 311 -17.74 0.39 -16.40
N TYR A 312 -17.69 0.04 -15.12
CA TYR A 312 -18.82 -0.15 -14.22
C TYR A 312 -18.65 0.77 -13.00
N PRO A 313 -18.95 2.09 -13.13
CA PRO A 313 -18.68 3.06 -12.08
C PRO A 313 -19.41 2.77 -10.76
N GLU A 314 -20.62 2.18 -10.81
CA GLU A 314 -21.39 1.75 -9.65
C GLU A 314 -20.70 0.64 -8.85
N LEU A 315 -19.85 -0.15 -9.52
CA LEU A 315 -19.04 -1.19 -8.91
C LEU A 315 -17.64 -0.69 -8.54
N ASP A 316 -17.25 0.51 -9.01
CA ASP A 316 -15.87 1.01 -9.00
C ASP A 316 -14.89 0.05 -9.71
N LEU A 317 -15.34 -0.51 -10.84
CA LEU A 317 -14.63 -1.55 -11.61
C LEU A 317 -14.41 -1.14 -13.07
N ALA A 318 -13.15 -1.17 -13.50
CA ALA A 318 -12.75 -1.16 -14.90
C ALA A 318 -12.29 -2.55 -15.33
N VAL A 319 -12.78 -3.03 -16.47
CA VAL A 319 -12.40 -4.32 -17.05
C VAL A 319 -11.68 -4.08 -18.37
N PHE A 320 -10.40 -4.43 -18.41
CA PHE A 320 -9.58 -4.44 -19.61
C PHE A 320 -9.57 -5.85 -20.19
N ARG A 321 -10.20 -6.03 -21.35
CA ARG A 321 -10.15 -7.29 -22.10
C ARG A 321 -8.97 -7.23 -23.06
N LEU A 322 -8.00 -8.11 -22.84
CA LEU A 322 -6.77 -8.18 -23.58
C LEU A 322 -6.82 -9.42 -24.51
N PRO A 323 -6.48 -9.28 -25.80
CA PRO A 323 -6.39 -10.42 -26.70
C PRO A 323 -5.26 -11.36 -26.25
N ALA A 324 -5.57 -12.66 -26.11
CA ALA A 324 -4.62 -13.64 -25.58
C ALA A 324 -3.31 -13.73 -26.38
N SER A 325 -3.33 -13.42 -27.68
CA SER A 325 -2.14 -13.40 -28.53
C SER A 325 -1.13 -12.30 -28.19
N GLU A 326 -1.58 -11.23 -27.52
CA GLU A 326 -0.73 -10.08 -27.16
C GLU A 326 -0.29 -10.13 -25.68
N VAL A 327 -0.79 -11.10 -24.91
CA VAL A 327 -0.40 -11.29 -23.51
C VAL A 327 0.71 -12.35 -23.47
N PRO A 328 1.92 -12.01 -22.99
CA PRO A 328 2.98 -13.00 -22.83
C PRO A 328 2.50 -14.17 -21.97
N TYR A 329 2.54 -15.38 -22.51
CA TYR A 329 2.24 -16.56 -21.71
C TYR A 329 3.34 -16.75 -20.67
N GLU A 330 2.98 -16.55 -19.42
CA GLU A 330 3.83 -16.77 -18.27
C GLU A 330 3.10 -17.76 -17.35
N PRO A 331 3.67 -18.95 -17.06
CA PRO A 331 3.05 -19.90 -16.16
C PRO A 331 2.80 -19.27 -14.79
N GLU A 332 3.78 -18.52 -14.31
CA GLU A 332 3.75 -17.92 -12.98
C GLU A 332 2.90 -16.64 -12.97
N PRO A 333 1.94 -16.51 -12.03
CA PRO A 333 1.08 -15.34 -12.00
C PRO A 333 1.85 -14.04 -11.70
N ARG A 334 1.65 -13.01 -12.54
CA ARG A 334 2.29 -11.70 -12.39
C ARG A 334 1.26 -10.59 -12.09
N ARG A 335 1.71 -9.57 -11.36
CA ARG A 335 0.97 -8.30 -11.25
C ARG A 335 0.82 -7.69 -12.64
N TYR A 336 -0.35 -7.14 -12.92
CA TYR A 336 -0.74 -6.60 -14.23
C TYR A 336 -0.35 -7.48 -15.43
N LEU A 337 -0.30 -8.82 -15.27
CA LEU A 337 0.17 -9.75 -16.31
C LEU A 337 1.58 -9.43 -16.87
N GLY A 338 2.41 -8.73 -16.09
CA GLY A 338 3.75 -8.28 -16.49
C GLY A 338 3.80 -6.91 -17.18
N PHE A 339 2.66 -6.31 -17.50
CA PHE A 339 2.57 -4.99 -18.10
C PHE A 339 2.81 -3.86 -17.08
N SER A 340 3.11 -2.68 -17.59
CA SER A 340 3.18 -1.47 -16.77
C SER A 340 1.78 -1.10 -16.25
N PRO A 341 1.60 -0.80 -14.94
CA PRO A 341 0.31 -0.33 -14.43
C PRO A 341 -0.09 1.06 -14.96
N ILE A 342 0.90 1.88 -15.37
CA ILE A 342 0.68 3.30 -15.70
C ILE A 342 -0.36 3.51 -16.81
N PRO A 343 -0.27 2.82 -17.96
CA PRO A 343 -1.24 3.01 -19.04
C PRO A 343 -2.67 2.59 -18.68
N PHE A 344 -2.85 1.61 -17.78
CA PHE A 344 -4.17 1.21 -17.29
C PHE A 344 -4.77 2.29 -16.40
N HIS A 345 -4.00 2.80 -15.44
CA HIS A 345 -4.46 3.81 -14.49
C HIS A 345 -4.74 5.16 -15.15
N ASN A 346 -4.03 5.48 -16.24
CA ASN A 346 -4.28 6.68 -17.04
C ASN A 346 -5.61 6.61 -17.83
N ARG A 347 -6.12 5.41 -18.15
CA ARG A 347 -7.34 5.22 -18.98
C ARG A 347 -8.65 5.18 -18.17
N THR A 348 -8.61 5.09 -16.85
CA THR A 348 -9.82 5.02 -16.02
C THR A 348 -9.63 5.69 -14.65
N PRO A 349 -10.65 6.38 -14.11
CA PRO A 349 -10.63 6.87 -12.74
C PRO A 349 -11.02 5.80 -11.71
N LEU A 350 -11.47 4.62 -12.13
CA LEU A 350 -11.98 3.58 -11.24
C LEU A 350 -10.86 2.88 -10.47
N SER A 351 -11.11 2.50 -9.22
CA SER A 351 -10.09 2.01 -8.28
C SER A 351 -9.91 0.50 -8.30
N THR A 352 -10.87 -0.27 -8.82
CA THR A 352 -10.71 -1.71 -9.05
C THR A 352 -10.48 -1.96 -10.54
N ILE A 353 -9.38 -2.61 -10.90
CA ILE A 353 -9.02 -2.91 -12.28
C ILE A 353 -8.95 -4.43 -12.45
N ALA A 354 -9.76 -4.98 -13.35
CA ALA A 354 -9.66 -6.36 -13.81
C ALA A 354 -9.01 -6.42 -15.19
N LEU A 355 -7.97 -7.24 -15.33
CA LEU A 355 -7.33 -7.57 -16.60
C LEU A 355 -7.78 -8.97 -16.95
N VAL A 356 -8.44 -9.11 -18.10
CA VAL A 356 -9.13 -10.33 -18.50
C VAL A 356 -8.58 -10.78 -19.86
N THR A 357 -8.17 -12.04 -19.93
CA THR A 357 -7.88 -12.74 -21.18
C THR A 357 -8.90 -13.87 -21.37
N GLN A 358 -8.75 -14.69 -22.41
CA GLN A 358 -9.58 -15.88 -22.59
C GLN A 358 -9.44 -16.87 -21.42
N ASP A 359 -8.24 -16.97 -20.84
CA ASP A 359 -7.86 -18.05 -19.91
C ASP A 359 -7.42 -17.55 -18.52
N ASP A 360 -7.36 -16.24 -18.30
CA ASP A 360 -6.91 -15.67 -17.03
C ASP A 360 -7.65 -14.39 -16.64
N ILE A 361 -7.69 -14.14 -15.33
CA ILE A 361 -8.18 -12.90 -14.74
C ILE A 361 -7.27 -12.48 -13.58
N VAL A 362 -6.81 -11.23 -13.63
CA VAL A 362 -6.06 -10.61 -12.54
C VAL A 362 -6.73 -9.30 -12.17
N VAL A 363 -7.06 -9.14 -10.89
CA VAL A 363 -7.72 -7.95 -10.36
C VAL A 363 -6.76 -7.22 -9.42
N HIS A 364 -6.72 -5.89 -9.53
CA HIS A 364 -5.98 -5.02 -8.61
C HIS A 364 -6.92 -3.99 -8.00
N GLN A 365 -6.71 -3.68 -6.73
CA GLN A 365 -7.27 -2.47 -6.12
C GLN A 365 -6.16 -1.42 -6.04
N ARG A 366 -6.41 -0.25 -6.59
CA ARG A 366 -5.43 0.84 -6.71
C ARG A 366 -5.17 1.55 -5.39
N TYR A 367 -3.96 2.09 -5.22
CA TYR A 367 -3.49 2.77 -4.01
C TYR A 367 -4.44 3.87 -3.55
N GLU A 368 -5.10 4.59 -4.46
CA GLU A 368 -6.11 5.60 -4.11
C GLU A 368 -7.17 5.11 -3.09
N GLY A 369 -7.57 3.83 -3.17
CA GLY A 369 -8.52 3.23 -2.22
C GLY A 369 -7.94 2.85 -0.85
N TRP A 370 -6.62 3.00 -0.65
CA TRP A 370 -5.92 2.72 0.60
C TRP A 370 -5.63 3.97 1.42
N VAL A 371 -5.36 5.12 0.77
CA VAL A 371 -4.91 6.38 1.41
C VAL A 371 -6.04 7.36 1.71
N GLU A 372 -5.76 8.33 2.58
CA GLU A 372 -6.64 9.49 2.78
C GLU A 372 -6.46 10.45 1.59
N LEU A 373 -7.49 10.59 0.76
CA LEU A 373 -7.48 11.50 -0.39
C LEU A 373 -8.27 12.78 -0.10
N GLN A 374 -7.73 13.91 -0.57
CA GLN A 374 -8.35 15.23 -0.48
C GLN A 374 -9.23 15.55 -1.69
N SER A 375 -8.85 15.07 -2.89
CA SER A 375 -9.56 15.37 -4.15
C SER A 375 -10.81 14.53 -4.41
N GLY A 376 -11.19 13.66 -3.46
CA GLY A 376 -12.35 12.78 -3.55
C GLY A 376 -12.09 11.44 -2.86
N ALA A 377 -13.13 10.81 -2.32
CA ALA A 377 -13.05 9.51 -1.68
C ALA A 377 -13.45 8.41 -2.68
N PRO A 378 -12.52 7.56 -3.17
CA PRO A 378 -12.86 6.39 -3.95
C PRO A 378 -13.73 5.42 -3.13
N ARG A 379 -14.47 4.55 -3.82
CA ARG A 379 -15.37 3.61 -3.17
C ARG A 379 -14.52 2.70 -2.25
N PRO A 380 -14.80 2.58 -0.93
CA PRO A 380 -13.94 1.85 0.02
C PRO A 380 -13.64 0.40 -0.37
N ARG A 381 -12.41 -0.09 -0.29
CA ARG A 381 -12.04 -1.41 -0.82
C ARG A 381 -12.85 -2.57 -0.24
N ARG A 382 -13.00 -3.62 -1.05
CA ARG A 382 -13.66 -4.89 -0.69
C ARG A 382 -12.60 -5.94 -0.40
N ASP A 383 -12.84 -6.80 0.58
CA ASP A 383 -11.93 -7.90 0.88
C ASP A 383 -12.13 -9.06 -0.12
N LEU A 384 -11.31 -9.09 -1.18
CA LEU A 384 -11.38 -10.13 -2.20
C LEU A 384 -10.97 -11.53 -1.68
N SER A 385 -10.51 -11.67 -0.43
CA SER A 385 -10.31 -12.99 0.16
C SER A 385 -11.62 -13.76 0.37
N ILE A 386 -12.76 -13.05 0.45
CA ILE A 386 -14.09 -13.66 0.52
C ILE A 386 -14.40 -14.31 -0.84
N PHE A 387 -14.18 -13.56 -1.92
CA PHE A 387 -14.35 -14.05 -3.30
C PHE A 387 -13.37 -15.17 -3.65
N MET A 388 -12.11 -15.06 -3.21
CA MET A 388 -11.09 -16.11 -3.31
C MET A 388 -11.57 -17.46 -2.78
N ARG A 389 -12.14 -17.50 -1.56
CA ARG A 389 -12.65 -18.73 -0.96
C ARG A 389 -13.84 -19.30 -1.73
N ALA A 390 -14.69 -18.44 -2.28
CA ALA A 390 -15.83 -18.86 -3.09
C ALA A 390 -15.36 -19.56 -4.36
N LEU A 391 -14.33 -19.02 -5.02
CA LEU A 391 -13.71 -19.63 -6.19
C LEU A 391 -13.02 -20.94 -5.83
N GLU A 392 -12.20 -20.98 -4.78
CA GLU A 392 -11.55 -22.22 -4.31
C GLU A 392 -12.56 -23.34 -4.03
N SER A 393 -13.74 -22.99 -3.51
CA SER A 393 -14.82 -23.96 -3.25
C SER A 393 -15.53 -24.42 -4.52
N ALA A 394 -15.55 -23.58 -5.57
CA ALA A 394 -16.16 -23.88 -6.86
C ALA A 394 -15.21 -24.58 -7.84
N GLU A 395 -13.90 -24.51 -7.61
CA GLU A 395 -12.86 -25.09 -8.48
C GLU A 395 -12.93 -26.62 -8.51
N PRO A 396 -13.21 -27.24 -9.68
CA PRO A 396 -13.30 -28.70 -9.79
C PRO A 396 -11.97 -29.44 -9.52
N ASN A 397 -10.84 -28.81 -9.86
CA ASN A 397 -9.51 -29.41 -9.80
C ASN A 397 -8.54 -28.65 -8.86
N GLY A 398 -9.09 -27.81 -7.97
CA GLY A 398 -8.32 -27.17 -6.90
C GLY A 398 -7.28 -26.15 -7.37
N CYS A 399 -7.55 -25.37 -8.43
CA CYS A 399 -6.71 -24.22 -8.78
C CYS A 399 -6.62 -23.29 -7.55
N PRO A 400 -5.41 -23.02 -7.02
CA PRO A 400 -5.27 -22.15 -5.87
C PRO A 400 -5.51 -20.70 -6.30
N TRP A 401 -6.33 -19.99 -5.53
CA TRP A 401 -6.54 -18.56 -5.70
C TRP A 401 -5.76 -17.79 -4.64
N TYR A 402 -5.40 -16.55 -4.95
CA TYR A 402 -4.62 -15.73 -4.05
C TYR A 402 -5.11 -14.29 -4.05
N TYR A 403 -5.21 -13.74 -2.84
CA TYR A 403 -5.39 -12.32 -2.59
C TYR A 403 -4.33 -11.88 -1.58
N ASP A 404 -3.62 -10.79 -1.88
CA ASP A 404 -2.60 -10.23 -0.98
C ASP A 404 -3.20 -9.93 0.41
N GLY A 405 -4.37 -9.30 0.42
CA GLY A 405 -5.04 -8.81 1.63
C GLY A 405 -5.34 -7.32 1.53
N VAL A 406 -6.44 -6.89 2.16
CA VAL A 406 -6.94 -5.51 2.02
C VAL A 406 -5.97 -4.45 2.58
N GLN A 407 -5.12 -4.85 3.53
CA GLN A 407 -4.13 -3.98 4.18
C GLN A 407 -2.93 -3.63 3.31
N TYR A 408 -2.72 -4.30 2.18
CA TYR A 408 -1.63 -3.97 1.26
C TYR A 408 -1.98 -2.79 0.37
N ILE A 409 -0.99 -1.97 -0.01
CA ILE A 409 -1.21 -0.70 -0.73
C ILE A 409 -1.79 -0.88 -2.13
N MET A 410 -1.52 -1.97 -2.84
CA MET A 410 -2.13 -2.26 -4.15
C MET A 410 -2.36 -3.77 -4.29
N PRO A 411 -3.37 -4.34 -3.60
CA PRO A 411 -3.48 -5.78 -3.48
C PRO A 411 -3.92 -6.40 -4.81
N ARG A 412 -3.25 -7.49 -5.17
CA ARG A 412 -3.57 -8.34 -6.31
C ARG A 412 -4.48 -9.48 -5.86
N PHE A 413 -5.49 -9.74 -6.68
CA PHE A 413 -6.28 -10.95 -6.69
C PHE A 413 -6.07 -11.70 -8.02
N GLY A 414 -5.94 -13.02 -7.97
CA GLY A 414 -5.83 -13.87 -9.16
C GLY A 414 -5.36 -15.28 -8.80
N ARG A 415 -4.92 -16.06 -9.79
CA ARG A 415 -4.34 -17.39 -9.53
C ARG A 415 -3.12 -17.29 -8.59
N GLY A 416 -3.00 -18.26 -7.71
CA GLY A 416 -1.92 -18.42 -6.73
C GLY A 416 -0.79 -19.34 -7.18
N SER A 417 -0.93 -20.01 -8.33
CA SER A 417 0.08 -20.86 -8.93
C SER A 417 -0.04 -20.88 -10.44
N SER A 418 0.85 -21.63 -11.10
CA SER A 418 0.78 -21.90 -12.54
C SER A 418 -0.32 -22.87 -12.97
N GLN A 419 -1.08 -23.45 -12.04
CA GLN A 419 -2.24 -24.27 -12.39
C GLN A 419 -3.37 -23.39 -12.95
N PRO A 420 -3.92 -23.70 -14.14
CA PRO A 420 -5.02 -22.94 -14.71
C PRO A 420 -6.34 -23.21 -13.98
N THR A 421 -7.24 -22.22 -14.01
CA THR A 421 -8.62 -22.41 -13.57
C THR A 421 -9.41 -23.23 -14.58
N HIS A 422 -10.39 -24.00 -14.11
CA HIS A 422 -11.36 -24.69 -14.99
C HIS A 422 -12.71 -23.96 -15.05
N LEU A 423 -12.86 -22.89 -14.28
CA LEU A 423 -14.02 -22.03 -14.33
C LEU A 423 -13.90 -21.10 -15.55
N PRO A 424 -14.95 -20.94 -16.38
CA PRO A 424 -14.92 -19.99 -17.47
C PRO A 424 -14.67 -18.57 -16.96
N ILE A 425 -13.74 -17.85 -17.59
CA ILE A 425 -13.34 -16.51 -17.13
C ILE A 425 -14.51 -15.52 -17.11
N GLU A 426 -15.43 -15.60 -18.07
CA GLU A 426 -16.65 -14.79 -18.05
C GLU A 426 -17.52 -15.06 -16.81
N THR A 427 -17.65 -16.33 -16.41
CA THR A 427 -18.38 -16.69 -15.18
C THR A 427 -17.70 -16.10 -13.95
N ILE A 428 -16.37 -16.14 -13.88
CA ILE A 428 -15.62 -15.52 -12.77
C ILE A 428 -15.83 -14.01 -12.76
N LEU A 429 -15.79 -13.36 -13.93
CA LEU A 429 -15.97 -11.91 -14.05
C LEU A 429 -17.38 -11.47 -13.65
N ASP A 430 -18.41 -12.20 -14.05
CA ASP A 430 -19.80 -11.88 -13.67
C ASP A 430 -20.03 -12.10 -12.17
N GLU A 431 -19.46 -13.17 -11.60
CA GLU A 431 -19.48 -13.41 -10.15
C GLU A 431 -18.68 -12.34 -9.37
N LEU A 432 -17.57 -11.85 -9.91
CA LEU A 432 -16.84 -10.71 -9.34
C LEU A 432 -17.72 -9.45 -9.32
N LYS A 433 -18.45 -9.16 -10.41
CA LYS A 433 -19.37 -8.01 -10.46
C LYS A 433 -20.46 -8.13 -9.39
N HIS A 434 -21.08 -9.31 -9.27
CA HIS A 434 -22.07 -9.58 -8.23
C HIS A 434 -21.49 -9.42 -6.82
N PHE A 435 -20.32 -10.00 -6.56
CA PHE A 435 -19.61 -9.85 -5.29
C PHE A 435 -19.33 -8.38 -4.98
N LEU A 436 -18.79 -7.60 -5.92
CA LEU A 436 -18.48 -6.18 -5.71
C LEU A 436 -19.74 -5.32 -5.47
N ALA A 437 -20.91 -5.75 -5.95
CA ALA A 437 -22.17 -5.06 -5.69
C ALA A 437 -22.62 -5.22 -4.23
N VAL A 438 -22.39 -6.39 -3.62
CA VAL A 438 -22.91 -6.73 -2.29
C VAL A 438 -21.88 -6.67 -1.16
N ALA A 439 -20.59 -6.80 -1.49
CA ALA A 439 -19.52 -6.86 -0.50
C ALA A 439 -19.38 -5.52 0.24
N PRO A 440 -19.40 -5.53 1.58
CA PRO A 440 -19.28 -4.29 2.33
C PRO A 440 -17.84 -3.76 2.28
N PRO A 441 -17.65 -2.48 2.63
CA PRO A 441 -16.33 -1.90 2.87
C PRO A 441 -15.50 -2.73 3.85
N ALA A 442 -14.25 -3.02 3.49
CA ALA A 442 -13.28 -3.71 4.33
C ALA A 442 -12.12 -2.81 4.77
N TRP A 443 -11.91 -1.68 4.09
CA TRP A 443 -10.86 -0.68 4.38
C TRP A 443 -11.43 0.73 4.16
N LEU A 444 -11.50 1.53 5.22
CA LEU A 444 -12.06 2.88 5.23
C LEU A 444 -10.95 3.90 5.45
N SER A 445 -10.26 4.30 4.39
CA SER A 445 -9.03 5.11 4.47
C SER A 445 -9.25 6.53 5.00
N SER A 446 -10.46 7.06 4.86
CA SER A 446 -10.90 8.32 5.46
C SER A 446 -11.99 8.04 6.50
N PRO A 447 -12.05 8.79 7.61
CA PRO A 447 -13.18 8.71 8.52
C PRO A 447 -14.46 8.96 7.71
N LEU A 448 -15.47 8.10 7.87
CA LEU A 448 -16.81 8.43 7.38
C LEU A 448 -17.19 9.76 8.04
N ILE A 449 -17.25 10.84 7.25
CA ILE A 449 -17.95 12.03 7.72
C ILE A 449 -19.37 11.55 7.97
N ALA A 450 -19.73 11.42 9.24
CA ALA A 450 -21.11 11.21 9.62
C ALA A 450 -21.89 12.35 8.97
N SER A 451 -22.63 12.02 7.91
CA SER A 451 -23.59 12.95 7.33
C SER A 451 -24.65 13.12 8.39
N TYR A 452 -24.57 14.23 9.12
CA TYR A 452 -25.66 14.70 9.98
C TYR A 452 -26.81 15.24 9.13
#